data_AF-A0A3C1UCU4-F1
#
_entry.id   AF-A0A3C1UCU4-F1
#
_cell.length_a   1.000
_cell.length_b   1.000
_cell.length_c   1.000
_cell.angle_alpha   90.00
_cell.angle_beta   90.00
_cell.angle_gamma   90.00
#
_symmetry.space_group_name_H-M   'P 1'
#
loop_
_entity.id
_entity.type
_entity.pdbx_description
1 polymer ?
#
loop_
_entity_poly.entity_id
_entity_poly.type
_entity_poly.pdbx_seq_one_letter_code
_entity_poly.pdbx_strand_id
1 'polypeptide(L)'
;MMLMLAQVATVLAGQYELISDTLTNSKIYPGTTHALQVYVPEKYNGQEPACLYVGLDGVLCNAPTVIDTLIAQGKMPVTIGVFLQPGVVHDAMGNVVRY
;
A
#
# COMPACT_ATOMS: atom_id res chain seq x y z
N MET A 1 30.70 -27.24 23.43
CA MET A 1 30.75 -27.21 21.96
C MET A 1 29.42 -26.69 21.47
N MET A 2 29.43 -25.48 20.90
CA MET A 2 28.27 -24.67 20.54
C MET A 2 27.64 -25.19 19.23
N LEU A 3 26.32 -25.37 19.15
CA LEU A 3 25.62 -25.28 17.87
C LEU A 3 24.27 -24.58 18.02
N MET A 4 24.13 -23.59 17.15
CA MET A 4 23.18 -22.49 17.14
C MET A 4 21.72 -22.94 17.01
N LEU A 5 20.84 -22.28 17.78
CA LEU A 5 19.43 -22.16 17.44
C LEU A 5 19.35 -21.29 16.18
N ALA A 6 18.89 -21.87 15.06
CA ALA A 6 18.45 -21.08 13.92
C ALA A 6 17.27 -20.22 14.38
N GLN A 7 17.51 -18.92 14.52
CA GLN A 7 16.47 -17.95 14.75
C GLN A 7 15.63 -17.89 13.48
N VAL A 8 14.53 -18.65 13.46
CA VAL A 8 13.46 -18.43 12.50
C VAL A 8 12.99 -17.01 12.76
N ALA A 9 13.32 -16.09 11.85
CA ALA A 9 12.74 -14.76 11.86
C ALA A 9 11.23 -14.96 11.72
N THR A 10 10.50 -14.83 12.82
CA THR A 10 9.06 -14.70 12.79
C THR A 10 8.78 -13.49 11.91
N VAL A 11 8.35 -13.73 10.67
CA VAL A 11 7.72 -12.68 9.88
C VAL A 11 6.44 -12.37 10.65
N LEU A 12 6.47 -11.28 11.42
CA LEU A 12 5.25 -10.73 11.99
C LEU A 12 4.33 -10.50 10.78
N ALA A 13 3.24 -11.25 10.71
CA ALA A 13 2.14 -10.88 9.83
C ALA A 13 1.80 -9.44 10.22
N GLY A 14 2.05 -8.50 9.30
CA GLY A 14 1.87 -7.09 9.59
C GLY A 14 0.43 -6.84 10.03
N GLN A 15 0.27 -6.15 11.15
CA GLN A 15 -1.02 -5.83 11.75
C GLN A 15 -1.48 -4.51 11.12
N TYR A 16 -1.96 -4.61 9.89
CA TYR A 16 -2.42 -3.49 9.08
C TYR A 16 -3.61 -3.89 8.22
N GLU A 17 -4.40 -2.90 7.85
CA GLU A 17 -5.50 -3.04 6.91
C GLU A 17 -5.07 -2.58 5.50
N LEU A 18 -5.48 -3.32 4.48
CA LEU A 18 -5.42 -2.86 3.09
C LEU A 18 -6.83 -2.63 2.56
N ILE A 19 -7.18 -1.37 2.37
CA ILE A 19 -8.44 -0.97 1.75
C ILE A 19 -8.23 -0.93 0.25
N SER A 20 -9.01 -1.72 -0.50
CA SER A 20 -8.97 -1.74 -1.97
C SER A 20 -10.14 -0.96 -2.54
N ASP A 21 -9.86 -0.11 -3.52
CA ASP A 21 -10.87 0.68 -4.22
C ASP A 21 -10.43 0.90 -5.68
N THR A 22 -11.25 1.59 -6.45
CA THR A 22 -10.98 1.97 -7.83
C THR A 22 -11.24 3.46 -8.02
N LEU A 23 -10.18 4.20 -8.38
CA LEU A 23 -10.31 5.60 -8.75
C LEU A 23 -10.79 5.68 -10.20
N THR A 24 -11.96 6.30 -10.38
CA THR A 24 -12.61 6.57 -11.66
C THR A 24 -12.91 8.06 -11.79
N ASN A 25 -13.31 8.50 -12.99
CA ASN A 25 -13.79 9.86 -13.25
C ASN A 25 -12.78 10.97 -12.87
N SER A 26 -11.49 10.72 -13.08
CA SER A 26 -10.46 11.74 -12.89
C SER A 26 -10.68 12.92 -13.84
N LYS A 27 -10.71 14.14 -13.29
CA LYS A 27 -10.78 15.37 -14.10
C LYS A 27 -9.48 15.64 -14.86
N ILE A 28 -8.36 15.11 -14.37
CA ILE A 28 -7.02 15.31 -14.94
C ILE A 28 -6.73 14.22 -15.97
N TYR A 29 -7.18 12.99 -15.72
CA TYR A 29 -7.07 11.85 -16.63
C TYR A 29 -8.46 11.29 -16.96
N PRO A 30 -9.26 11.97 -17.80
CA PRO A 30 -10.59 11.50 -18.14
C PRO A 30 -10.57 10.13 -18.82
N GLY A 31 -11.51 9.27 -18.46
CA GLY A 31 -11.68 7.94 -19.05
C GLY A 31 -10.69 6.88 -18.58
N THR A 32 -9.79 7.20 -17.64
CA THR A 32 -8.94 6.20 -16.99
C THR A 32 -9.57 5.64 -15.72
N THR A 33 -9.28 4.38 -15.47
CA THR A 33 -9.61 3.65 -14.24
C THR A 33 -8.31 3.21 -13.58
N HIS A 34 -8.13 3.51 -12.30
CA HIS A 34 -6.93 3.16 -11.54
C HIS A 34 -7.30 2.28 -10.35
N ALA A 35 -6.69 1.10 -10.24
CA ALA A 35 -6.77 0.34 -9.00
C ALA A 35 -6.03 1.08 -7.88
N LEU A 36 -6.70 1.22 -6.74
CA LEU A 36 -6.23 1.93 -5.56
C LEU A 36 -6.13 0.96 -4.39
N GLN A 37 -5.04 1.02 -3.66
CA GLN A 37 -4.87 0.36 -2.37
C GLN A 37 -4.42 1.37 -1.33
N VAL A 38 -5.05 1.36 -0.16
CA VAL A 38 -4.69 2.19 0.98
C VAL A 38 -4.27 1.30 2.14
N TYR A 39 -3.01 1.42 2.52
CA TYR A 39 -2.43 0.82 3.72
C TYR A 39 -2.70 1.70 4.94
N VAL A 40 -3.30 1.10 5.96
CA VAL A 40 -3.55 1.75 7.25
C VAL A 40 -2.91 0.89 8.35
N PRO A 41 -1.89 1.39 9.07
CA PRO A 41 -1.32 0.66 10.21
C PRO A 41 -2.33 0.60 11.36
N GLU A 42 -2.41 -0.51 12.10
CA GLU A 42 -3.33 -0.61 13.24
C GLU A 42 -3.07 0.42 14.35
N LYS A 43 -1.83 0.94 14.44
CA LYS A 43 -1.50 2.02 15.37
C LYS A 43 -2.21 3.34 15.07
N TYR A 44 -2.78 3.51 13.87
CA TYR A 44 -3.50 4.73 13.50
C TYR A 44 -4.95 4.68 14.01
N ASN A 45 -5.27 5.55 14.96
CA ASN A 45 -6.60 5.68 15.57
C ASN A 45 -7.34 6.99 15.17
N GLY A 46 -6.77 7.76 14.24
CA GLY A 46 -7.33 9.03 13.76
C GLY A 46 -7.25 10.21 14.73
N GLN A 47 -6.64 10.07 15.91
CA GLN A 47 -6.50 11.18 16.87
C GLN A 47 -5.34 12.13 16.53
N GLU A 48 -4.27 11.59 15.94
CA GLU A 48 -3.11 12.35 15.48
C GLU A 48 -2.96 12.21 13.96
N PRO A 49 -2.50 13.25 13.25
CA PRO A 49 -2.25 13.16 11.82
C PRO A 49 -1.14 12.15 11.51
N ALA A 50 -1.35 11.33 10.48
CA ALA A 50 -0.32 10.42 9.96
C ALA A 50 0.50 11.10 8.86
N CYS A 51 1.74 10.64 8.67
CA CYS A 51 2.49 10.93 7.45
C CYS A 51 1.84 10.22 6.25
N LEU A 52 2.13 10.69 5.03
CA LEU A 52 1.60 10.11 3.79
C LEU A 52 2.75 9.61 2.90
N TYR A 53 2.63 8.37 2.46
CA TYR A 53 3.44 7.79 1.38
C TYR A 53 2.55 7.55 0.15
N VAL A 54 3.01 7.95 -1.04
CA VAL A 54 2.27 7.73 -2.29
C VAL A 54 3.13 6.91 -3.27
N GLY A 55 2.66 5.71 -3.62
CA GLY A 55 3.21 4.88 -4.70
C GLY A 55 2.34 4.97 -5.94
N LEU A 56 2.93 5.30 -7.09
CA LEU A 56 2.18 5.52 -8.36
C LEU A 56 2.23 4.34 -9.34
N ASP A 57 2.86 3.24 -8.93
CA ASP A 57 2.94 1.98 -9.68
C ASP A 57 2.32 0.81 -8.88
N GLY A 58 1.33 1.11 -8.05
CA GLY A 58 0.76 0.18 -7.09
C GLY A 58 1.74 -0.24 -5.99
N VAL A 59 1.51 -1.41 -5.41
CA VAL A 59 2.38 -1.96 -4.36
C VAL A 59 3.60 -2.62 -5.00
N LEU A 60 4.75 -1.96 -4.87
CA LEU A 60 6.06 -2.48 -5.25
C LEU A 60 6.92 -2.73 -4.00
N CYS A 61 7.93 -3.60 -4.15
CA CYS A 61 8.95 -3.86 -3.12
C CYS A 61 8.39 -4.25 -1.75
N ASN A 62 7.19 -4.84 -1.71
CA ASN A 62 6.48 -5.17 -0.48
C ASN A 62 6.32 -3.97 0.49
N ALA A 63 6.16 -2.77 -0.08
CA ALA A 63 6.16 -1.50 0.67
C ALA A 63 5.23 -1.48 1.90
N PRO A 64 3.98 -1.99 1.88
CA PRO A 64 3.13 -2.04 3.06
C PRO A 64 3.79 -2.74 4.26
N THR A 65 4.34 -3.95 4.06
CA THR A 65 5.00 -4.70 5.12
C THR A 65 6.28 -4.01 5.61
N VAL A 66 7.03 -3.38 4.71
CA VAL A 66 8.25 -2.64 5.07
C VAL A 66 7.92 -1.43 5.92
N ILE A 67 6.92 -0.64 5.51
CA ILE A 67 6.41 0.51 6.27
C ILE A 67 5.94 0.05 7.65
N ASP A 68 5.13 -1.02 7.72
CA ASP A 68 4.61 -1.57 8.98
C ASP A 68 5.74 -1.98 9.93
N THR A 69 6.76 -2.66 9.39
CA THR A 69 7.94 -3.07 10.16
C THR A 69 8.71 -1.86 10.70
N LEU A 70 8.88 -0.80 9.91
CA LEU A 70 9.59 0.40 10.36
C LEU A 70 8.80 1.18 11.42
N ILE A 71 7.47 1.24 11.30
CA ILE A 71 6.57 1.81 12.30
C ILE A 71 6.58 0.98 13.59
N ALA A 72 6.58 -0.35 13.48
CA ALA A 72 6.68 -1.25 14.62
C ALA A 72 8.01 -1.07 15.37
N GLN A 73 9.11 -0.89 14.63
CA GLN A 73 10.45 -0.63 15.16
C GLN A 73 10.67 0.82 15.64
N GLY A 74 9.70 1.72 15.47
CA GLY A 74 9.85 3.14 15.82
C GLY A 74 10.86 3.91 14.96
N LYS A 75 11.22 3.37 13.79
CA LYS A 75 12.16 4.00 12.83
C LYS A 75 11.47 4.92 11.84
N MET A 76 10.14 4.86 11.78
CA MET A 76 9.28 5.69 10.95
C MET A 76 8.07 6.11 11.78
N PRO A 77 7.60 7.37 11.66
CA PRO A 77 6.32 7.77 12.25
C PRO A 77 5.16 7.00 11.62
N VAL A 78 4.01 6.99 12.28
CA VAL A 78 2.77 6.41 11.73
C VAL A 78 2.50 7.01 10.36
N THR A 79 2.41 6.16 9.34
CA THR A 79 2.32 6.55 7.94
C THR A 79 1.20 5.78 7.26
N ILE A 80 0.33 6.48 6.55
CA ILE A 80 -0.67 5.90 5.65
C ILE A 80 -0.03 5.77 4.27
N GLY A 81 -0.18 4.61 3.65
CA GLY A 81 0.32 4.35 2.31
C GLY A 81 -0.81 4.38 1.29
N VAL A 82 -0.69 5.20 0.25
CA VAL A 82 -1.64 5.26 -0.86
C VAL A 82 -0.93 4.75 -2.11
N PHE A 83 -1.41 3.64 -2.65
CA PHE A 83 -0.82 2.96 -3.80
C PHE A 83 -1.81 2.98 -4.95
N LEU A 84 -1.47 3.71 -6.01
CA LEU A 84 -2.30 3.87 -7.20
C LEU A 84 -1.60 3.16 -8.37
N GLN A 85 -2.33 2.38 -9.15
CA GLN A 85 -1.82 1.87 -10.42
C GLN A 85 -1.82 3.00 -11.49
N PRO A 86 -0.94 2.94 -12.52
CA PRO A 86 -0.83 3.97 -13.56
C PRO A 86 -2.13 4.26 -14.32
N GLY A 87 -3.05 3.29 -14.34
CA GLY A 87 -4.38 3.42 -14.90
C GLY A 87 -4.54 2.68 -16.21
N VAL A 88 -5.78 2.40 -16.59
CA VAL A 88 -6.15 1.76 -17.86
C VAL A 88 -7.37 2.45 -18.46
N VAL A 89 -7.49 2.42 -19.78
CA VAL A 89 -8.69 2.87 -20.51
C VAL A 89 -9.42 1.65 -21.05
N HIS A 90 -10.74 1.64 -20.87
CA HIS A 90 -11.61 0.58 -21.36
C HIS A 90 -12.43 1.05 -22.57
N ASP A 91 -12.72 0.15 -23.50
CA ASP A 91 -13.75 0.36 -24.52
C ASP A 91 -15.17 0.19 -23.94
N ALA A 92 -16.19 0.39 -24.78
CA ALA A 92 -17.59 0.24 -24.38
C ALA A 92 -17.99 -1.19 -23.96
N MET A 93 -17.17 -2.19 -24.30
CA MET A 93 -17.36 -3.60 -23.91
C MET A 93 -16.56 -3.96 -22.65
N GLY A 94 -15.78 -3.03 -22.10
CA GLY A 94 -14.95 -3.24 -20.91
C GLY A 94 -13.55 -3.78 -21.19
N ASN A 95 -13.11 -3.91 -22.45
CA ASN A 95 -11.77 -4.38 -22.77
C ASN A 95 -10.74 -3.27 -22.57
N VAL A 96 -9.57 -3.60 -22.03
CA VAL A 96 -8.47 -2.64 -21.93
C VAL A 96 -7.94 -2.33 -23.34
N VAL A 97 -7.97 -1.05 -23.70
CA VAL A 97 -7.48 -0.56 -25.00
C VAL A 97 -6.24 0.32 -24.89
N ARG A 98 -5.92 0.79 -23.68
CA ARG A 98 -4.73 1.60 -23.40
C ARG A 98 -4.27 1.44 -21.95
N TYR A 99 -2.96 1.43 -21.75
CA TYR A 99 -2.27 1.53 -20.46
C TYR A 99 -1.68 2.93 -20.27
#